data_AF-A0A534X2A8-F1
#
_entry.id   AF-A0A534X2A8-F1
#
_cell.length_a   1.000
_cell.length_b   1.000
_cell.length_c   1.000
_cell.angle_alpha   90.00
_cell.angle_beta   90.00
_cell.angle_gamma   90.00
#
_symmetry.space_group_name_H-M   'P 1'
#
loop_
_entity.id
_entity.type
_entity.pdbx_description
1 polymer ?
#
loop_
_entity_poly.entity_id
_entity_poly.type
_entity_poly.pdbx_seq_one_letter_code
_entity_poly.pdbx_strand_id
1 'polypeptide(L)'
;MPIDFPSLAFFQALQREMHAERERFSRLGFFDTTFGLRVLPAGGGRPAEFALAFEVFDCVHVGEGLEGVETDFVVEGPFAAWREMLDAIHGLGAADTAHSLNTLTHFGEALQVRYDDPDGHDKMYRFAESIQEFLDLSARLDFIYPDGSRPPARREALRRSGT
;
A
#
# COMPACT_ATOMS: atom_id res chain seq x y z
N MET A 1 -3.07 -3.31 21.33
CA MET A 1 -3.25 -4.53 20.52
C MET A 1 -2.59 -4.26 19.18
N PRO A 2 -1.89 -5.24 18.56
CA PRO A 2 -1.36 -5.05 17.22
C PRO A 2 -2.52 -4.79 16.25
N ILE A 3 -2.25 -4.00 15.21
CA ILE A 3 -3.22 -3.74 14.14
C ILE A 3 -3.27 -4.99 13.25
N ASP A 4 -4.43 -5.36 12.70
CA ASP A 4 -4.51 -6.48 11.74
C ASP A 4 -4.29 -5.97 10.31
N PHE A 5 -3.53 -6.71 9.50
CA PHE A 5 -3.52 -6.52 8.05
C PHE A 5 -4.13 -7.73 7.32
N PRO A 6 -5.04 -7.52 6.34
CA PRO A 6 -5.64 -6.25 5.95
C PRO A 6 -6.79 -5.84 6.89
N SER A 7 -6.90 -4.54 7.24
CA SER A 7 -8.03 -4.00 8.00
C SER A 7 -8.19 -2.49 7.79
N LEU A 8 -9.38 -1.95 8.10
CA LEU A 8 -9.62 -0.51 8.09
C LEU A 8 -8.66 0.23 9.04
N ALA A 9 -8.40 -0.34 10.22
CA ALA A 9 -7.51 0.24 11.22
C ALA A 9 -6.07 0.39 10.71
N PHE A 10 -5.62 -0.52 9.85
CA PHE A 10 -4.31 -0.45 9.20
C PHE A 10 -4.20 0.76 8.25
N PHE A 11 -5.16 0.92 7.33
CA PHE A 11 -5.13 2.03 6.39
C PHE A 11 -5.36 3.38 7.06
N GLN A 12 -6.19 3.43 8.12
CA GLN A 12 -6.31 4.62 8.97
C GLN A 12 -5.03 4.95 9.72
N ALA A 13 -4.20 3.95 10.07
CA ALA A 13 -2.90 4.19 10.66
C ALA A 13 -1.91 4.78 9.65
N LEU A 14 -1.90 4.27 8.41
CA LEU A 14 -1.11 4.87 7.33
C LEU A 14 -1.55 6.32 7.04
N GLN A 15 -2.86 6.58 7.03
CA GLN A 15 -3.40 7.93 6.89
C GLN A 15 -2.84 8.88 7.98
N ARG A 16 -2.80 8.44 9.24
CA ARG A 16 -2.22 9.25 10.33
C ARG A 16 -0.72 9.49 10.15
N GLU A 17 0.03 8.48 9.70
CA GLU A 17 1.46 8.64 9.39
C GLU A 17 1.67 9.62 8.24
N MET A 18 0.85 9.57 7.18
CA MET A 18 0.94 10.49 6.05
C MET A 18 0.64 11.92 6.48
N HIS A 19 -0.41 12.13 7.29
CA HIS A 19 -0.70 13.44 7.88
C HIS A 19 0.48 14.01 8.67
N ALA A 20 1.18 13.17 9.44
CA ALA A 20 2.37 13.57 10.20
C ALA A 20 3.58 13.89 9.29
N GLU A 21 3.65 13.27 8.12
CA GLU A 21 4.73 13.40 7.13
C GLU A 21 4.35 14.29 5.93
N ARG A 22 3.32 15.13 6.06
CA ARG A 22 2.77 15.94 4.96
C ARG A 22 3.83 16.74 4.19
N GLU A 23 4.84 17.28 4.86
CA GLU A 23 5.94 18.01 4.22
C GLU A 23 6.76 17.12 3.28
N ARG A 24 6.95 15.84 3.62
CA ARG A 24 7.64 14.85 2.78
C ARG A 24 6.83 14.60 1.51
N PHE A 25 5.52 14.35 1.65
CA PHE A 25 4.63 14.10 0.52
C PHE A 25 4.47 15.32 -0.40
N SER A 26 4.48 16.55 0.14
CA SER A 26 4.42 17.75 -0.71
C SER A 26 5.58 17.89 -1.71
N ARG A 27 6.72 17.20 -1.46
CA ARG A 27 7.89 17.23 -2.35
C ARG A 27 7.76 16.25 -3.52
N LEU A 28 6.86 15.27 -3.43
CA LEU A 28 6.58 14.31 -4.49
C LEU A 28 5.66 14.88 -5.57
N GLY A 29 5.09 16.06 -5.33
CA GLY A 29 4.12 16.70 -6.21
C GLY A 29 2.69 16.43 -5.78
N PHE A 30 1.74 16.85 -6.63
CA PHE A 30 0.32 16.64 -6.35
C PHE A 30 -0.11 15.23 -6.74
N PHE A 31 -0.83 14.58 -5.85
CA PHE A 31 -1.40 13.26 -6.05
C PHE A 31 -2.90 13.29 -5.73
N ASP A 32 -3.70 13.39 -6.80
CA ASP A 32 -5.16 13.42 -6.75
C ASP A 32 -5.73 12.13 -7.38
N THR A 33 -6.15 11.19 -6.54
CA THR A 33 -6.81 9.97 -7.00
C THR A 33 -7.68 9.37 -5.90
N THR A 34 -8.73 8.66 -6.29
CA THR A 34 -9.40 7.69 -5.42
C THR A 34 -9.18 6.31 -5.99
N PHE A 35 -8.56 5.42 -5.22
CA PHE A 35 -8.32 4.04 -5.67
C PHE A 35 -8.81 3.01 -4.67
N GLY A 36 -9.22 1.86 -5.21
CA GLY A 36 -9.60 0.70 -4.43
C GLY A 36 -8.42 -0.22 -4.19
N LEU A 37 -8.36 -0.82 -3.01
CA LEU A 37 -7.43 -1.88 -2.66
C LEU A 37 -8.22 -3.15 -2.37
N ARG A 38 -7.90 -4.23 -3.06
CA ARG A 38 -8.57 -5.52 -2.92
C ARG A 38 -7.57 -6.64 -2.64
N VAL A 39 -7.66 -7.21 -1.43
CA VAL A 39 -6.83 -8.34 -0.99
C VAL A 39 -7.62 -9.64 -1.11
N LEU A 40 -7.17 -10.53 -1.97
CA LEU A 40 -7.78 -11.85 -2.18
C LEU A 40 -7.23 -12.85 -1.14
N PRO A 41 -8.09 -13.53 -0.36
CA PRO A 41 -7.64 -14.52 0.63
C PRO A 41 -7.10 -15.79 -0.04
N ALA A 42 -6.09 -16.41 0.57
CA ALA A 42 -5.41 -17.59 0.02
C ALA A 42 -6.31 -18.83 -0.15
N GLY A 43 -7.33 -18.99 0.72
CA GLY A 43 -8.22 -20.16 0.74
C GLY A 43 -9.53 -20.02 -0.02
N GLY A 44 -9.71 -18.92 -0.78
CA GLY A 44 -11.03 -18.52 -1.27
C GLY A 44 -11.89 -17.91 -0.14
N GLY A 45 -12.78 -17.00 -0.49
CA GLY A 45 -13.57 -16.23 0.48
C GLY A 45 -13.91 -14.84 -0.05
N ARG A 46 -14.59 -14.04 0.78
CA ARG A 46 -14.86 -12.64 0.44
C ARG A 46 -13.53 -11.86 0.48
N PRO A 47 -13.19 -11.10 -0.59
CA PRO A 47 -12.00 -10.26 -0.56
C PRO A 47 -12.15 -9.16 0.49
N ALA A 48 -11.02 -8.74 1.06
CA ALA A 48 -10.97 -7.52 1.87
C ALA A 48 -10.82 -6.33 0.92
N GLU A 49 -11.70 -5.35 1.06
CA GLU A 49 -11.84 -4.22 0.14
C GLU A 49 -11.77 -2.91 0.90
N PHE A 50 -11.01 -1.95 0.38
CA PHE A 50 -10.84 -0.64 0.99
C PHE A 50 -10.77 0.44 -0.08
N ALA A 51 -11.37 1.60 0.18
CA ALA A 51 -11.26 2.77 -0.67
C ALA A 51 -10.34 3.81 -0.03
N LEU A 52 -9.39 4.33 -0.80
CA LEU A 52 -8.45 5.35 -0.37
C LEU A 52 -8.57 6.56 -1.30
N ALA A 53 -8.84 7.75 -0.75
CA ALA A 53 -8.86 8.99 -1.52
C ALA A 53 -7.71 9.89 -1.09
N PHE A 54 -7.01 10.41 -2.09
CA PHE A 54 -5.90 11.32 -1.96
C PHE A 54 -6.22 12.63 -2.66
N GLU A 55 -5.97 13.73 -1.97
CA GLU A 55 -6.07 15.08 -2.53
C GLU A 55 -4.80 15.85 -2.20
N VAL A 56 -4.22 16.50 -3.21
CA VAL A 56 -3.03 17.33 -3.14
C VAL A 56 -1.81 16.53 -2.66
N PHE A 57 -1.63 16.32 -1.37
CA PHE A 57 -0.49 15.61 -0.76
C PHE A 57 -0.91 14.80 0.47
N ASP A 58 -2.19 14.50 0.61
CA ASP A 58 -2.74 13.90 1.82
C ASP A 58 -3.76 12.82 1.51
N CYS A 59 -3.88 11.84 2.41
CA CYS A 59 -4.93 10.85 2.36
C CYS A 59 -6.16 11.40 3.08
N VAL A 60 -7.11 11.94 2.32
CA VAL A 60 -8.29 12.61 2.89
C VAL A 60 -9.39 11.63 3.31
N HIS A 61 -9.38 10.41 2.76
CA HIS A 61 -10.37 9.40 3.08
C HIS A 61 -9.80 7.97 3.09
N VAL A 62 -10.26 7.19 4.07
CA VAL A 62 -10.07 5.73 4.14
C VAL A 62 -11.42 5.10 4.51
N GLY A 63 -11.92 4.21 3.65
CA GLY A 63 -13.20 3.52 3.82
C GLY A 63 -13.06 2.00 3.65
N GLU A 64 -14.02 1.26 4.19
CA GLU A 64 -14.16 -0.18 3.99
C GLU A 64 -15.19 -0.48 2.90
N GLY A 65 -14.86 -1.41 2.01
CA GLY A 65 -15.66 -1.77 0.84
C GLY A 65 -15.41 -0.86 -0.37
N LEU A 66 -15.84 -1.35 -1.54
CA LEU A 66 -15.84 -0.60 -2.81
C LEU A 66 -17.25 -0.37 -3.37
N GLU A 67 -18.29 -0.88 -2.69
CA GLU A 67 -19.66 -0.76 -3.16
C GLU A 67 -20.12 0.71 -3.15
N GLY A 68 -20.50 1.21 -4.34
CA GLY A 68 -20.95 2.59 -4.51
C GLY A 68 -19.84 3.65 -4.44
N VAL A 69 -18.57 3.24 -4.41
CA VAL A 69 -17.42 4.16 -4.45
C VAL A 69 -16.95 4.32 -5.89
N GLU A 70 -16.88 5.55 -6.37
CA GLU A 70 -16.22 5.85 -7.65
C GLU A 70 -14.70 5.79 -7.45
N THR A 71 -14.04 4.83 -8.11
CA THR A 71 -12.58 4.67 -8.06
C THR A 71 -11.99 4.88 -9.44
N ASP A 72 -10.88 5.59 -9.51
CA ASP A 72 -10.07 5.72 -10.73
C ASP A 72 -9.53 4.35 -11.17
N PHE A 73 -9.11 3.54 -10.21
CA PHE A 73 -8.64 2.17 -10.43
C PHE A 73 -8.74 1.34 -9.14
N VAL A 74 -8.66 0.02 -9.26
CA VAL A 74 -8.56 -0.92 -8.15
C VAL A 74 -7.29 -1.76 -8.31
N VAL A 75 -6.43 -1.78 -7.30
CA VAL A 75 -5.30 -2.70 -7.22
C VAL A 75 -5.76 -3.96 -6.49
N GLU A 76 -5.78 -5.08 -7.20
CA GLU A 76 -6.27 -6.38 -6.75
C GLU A 76 -5.14 -7.41 -6.76
N GLY A 77 -5.05 -8.24 -5.72
CA GLY A 77 -4.14 -9.38 -5.77
C GLY A 77 -4.21 -10.31 -4.56
N PRO A 78 -3.57 -11.48 -4.63
CA PRO A 78 -3.51 -12.43 -3.54
C PRO A 78 -2.79 -11.84 -2.33
N PHE A 79 -3.25 -12.20 -1.13
CA PHE A 79 -2.64 -11.82 0.14
C PHE A 79 -1.11 -12.04 0.16
N ALA A 80 -0.61 -13.09 -0.50
CA ALA A 80 0.81 -13.38 -0.59
C ALA A 80 1.63 -12.24 -1.24
N ALA A 81 1.13 -11.63 -2.32
CA ALA A 81 1.81 -10.52 -3.00
C ALA A 81 1.84 -9.26 -2.13
N TRP A 82 0.73 -8.96 -1.44
CA TRP A 82 0.67 -7.85 -0.47
C TRP A 82 1.63 -8.07 0.70
N ARG A 83 1.66 -9.28 1.25
CA ARG A 83 2.58 -9.67 2.32
C ARG A 83 4.03 -9.53 1.87
N GLU A 84 4.38 -9.95 0.67
CA GLU A 84 5.74 -9.87 0.14
C GLU A 84 6.24 -8.41 0.08
N MET A 85 5.42 -7.49 -0.43
CA MET A 85 5.70 -6.06 -0.41
C MET A 85 5.87 -5.51 1.00
N LEU A 86 4.94 -5.82 1.91
CA LEU A 86 4.99 -5.34 3.30
C LEU A 86 6.17 -5.91 4.08
N ASP A 87 6.53 -7.17 3.84
CA ASP A 87 7.71 -7.80 4.45
C ASP A 87 9.00 -7.14 3.96
N ALA A 88 9.09 -6.78 2.66
CA ALA A 88 10.21 -6.02 2.11
C ALA A 88 10.31 -4.63 2.74
N ILE A 89 9.18 -3.91 2.83
CA ILE A 89 9.08 -2.59 3.48
C ILE A 89 9.57 -2.66 4.92
N HIS A 90 9.15 -3.65 5.70
CA HIS A 90 9.58 -3.79 7.09
C HIS A 90 11.06 -4.17 7.22
N GLY A 91 11.53 -5.08 6.37
CA GLY A 91 12.92 -5.53 6.38
C GLY A 91 13.90 -4.42 6.02
N LEU A 92 13.54 -3.52 5.10
CA LEU A 92 14.43 -2.51 4.50
C LEU A 92 14.12 -1.07 4.92
N GLY A 93 12.90 -0.81 5.38
CA GLY A 93 12.35 0.51 5.69
C GLY A 93 11.60 1.19 4.54
N ALA A 94 11.53 0.54 3.37
CA ALA A 94 10.83 0.95 2.15
C ALA A 94 10.76 -0.26 1.20
N ALA A 95 9.85 -0.27 0.23
CA ALA A 95 9.85 -1.33 -0.78
C ALA A 95 11.13 -1.25 -1.64
N ASP A 96 11.67 -2.40 -2.02
CA ASP A 96 12.74 -2.46 -3.01
C ASP A 96 12.15 -2.50 -4.44
N THR A 97 13.02 -2.42 -5.45
CA THR A 97 12.60 -2.44 -6.85
C THR A 97 11.87 -3.73 -7.24
N ALA A 98 12.16 -4.88 -6.62
CA ALA A 98 11.50 -6.15 -6.96
C ALA A 98 10.10 -6.25 -6.35
N HIS A 99 9.87 -5.62 -5.20
CA HIS A 99 8.63 -5.72 -4.43
C HIS A 99 7.86 -4.39 -4.35
N SER A 100 8.13 -3.46 -5.28
CA SER A 100 7.37 -2.21 -5.39
C SER A 100 6.02 -2.42 -6.07
N LEU A 101 5.06 -1.53 -5.81
CA LEU A 101 3.74 -1.51 -6.44
C LEU A 101 3.85 -1.51 -7.97
N ASN A 102 4.73 -0.69 -8.54
CA ASN A 102 4.94 -0.63 -9.98
C ASN A 102 5.40 -2.00 -10.51
N THR A 103 6.42 -2.62 -9.89
CA THR A 103 6.92 -3.92 -10.32
C THR A 103 5.89 -5.04 -10.15
N LEU A 104 5.19 -5.08 -9.03
CA LEU A 104 4.18 -6.11 -8.75
C LEU A 104 2.95 -5.99 -9.66
N THR A 105 2.65 -4.77 -10.13
CA THR A 105 1.60 -4.52 -11.12
C THR A 105 2.10 -4.64 -12.56
N HIS A 106 3.41 -4.56 -12.78
CA HIS A 106 4.02 -4.69 -14.10
C HIS A 106 3.75 -6.09 -14.66
N PHE A 107 3.05 -6.15 -15.79
CA PHE A 107 2.54 -7.38 -16.44
C PHE A 107 1.47 -8.18 -15.68
N GLY A 108 0.95 -7.69 -14.55
CA GLY A 108 -0.18 -8.30 -13.86
C GLY A 108 0.11 -9.66 -13.21
N GLU A 109 1.38 -9.99 -12.99
CA GLU A 109 1.80 -11.31 -12.50
C GLU A 109 1.49 -11.53 -11.01
N ALA A 110 1.65 -10.49 -10.18
CA ALA A 110 1.42 -10.57 -8.73
C ALA A 110 0.25 -9.70 -8.26
N LEU A 111 0.16 -8.46 -8.74
CA LEU A 111 -0.97 -7.55 -8.52
C LEU A 111 -1.56 -7.13 -9.88
N GLN A 112 -2.87 -6.95 -9.93
CA GLN A 112 -3.60 -6.56 -11.13
C GLN A 112 -4.25 -5.20 -10.91
N VAL A 113 -4.17 -4.32 -11.91
CA VAL A 113 -4.84 -3.03 -11.89
C VAL A 113 -6.11 -3.13 -12.73
N ARG A 114 -7.26 -2.97 -12.08
CA ARG A 114 -8.58 -2.88 -12.72
C ARG A 114 -8.94 -1.42 -12.87
N TYR A 115 -9.48 -1.04 -14.02
CA TYR A 115 -9.88 0.32 -14.33
C TYR A 115 -11.00 0.27 -15.36
N ASP A 116 -11.91 1.24 -15.30
CA ASP A 116 -13.05 1.31 -16.21
C ASP A 116 -12.76 2.13 -17.47
N ASP A 117 -11.79 3.05 -17.38
CA ASP A 117 -11.36 3.91 -18.49
C ASP A 117 -9.83 4.11 -18.54
N PRO A 118 -9.30 4.59 -19.69
CA PRO A 118 -7.86 4.81 -19.85
C PRO A 118 -7.23 5.87 -18.93
N ASP A 119 -7.99 6.85 -18.43
CA ASP A 119 -7.46 7.88 -17.53
C ASP A 119 -7.14 7.26 -16.16
N GLY A 120 -8.00 6.37 -15.67
CA GLY A 120 -7.75 5.57 -14.46
C GLY A 120 -6.47 4.74 -14.53
N HIS A 121 -6.23 4.11 -15.69
CA HIS A 121 -4.98 3.36 -15.92
C HIS A 121 -3.75 4.28 -15.91
N ASP A 122 -3.83 5.46 -16.53
CA ASP A 122 -2.72 6.42 -16.54
C ASP A 122 -2.43 6.96 -15.13
N LYS A 123 -3.46 7.27 -14.35
CA LYS A 123 -3.33 7.72 -12.95
C LYS A 123 -2.54 6.73 -12.10
N MET A 124 -2.76 5.43 -12.26
CA MET A 124 -2.02 4.43 -11.49
C MET A 124 -0.51 4.55 -11.70
N TYR A 125 -0.03 4.64 -12.94
CA TYR A 125 1.41 4.79 -13.21
C TYR A 125 1.93 6.19 -12.90
N ARG A 126 1.15 7.23 -13.17
CA ARG A 126 1.49 8.62 -12.85
C ARG A 126 1.77 8.78 -11.36
N PHE A 127 1.03 8.06 -10.53
CA PHE A 127 1.07 8.22 -9.08
C PHE A 127 1.65 7.02 -8.32
N ALA A 128 2.17 6.02 -9.02
CA ALA A 128 2.72 4.80 -8.41
C ALA A 128 3.77 5.09 -7.33
N GLU A 129 4.62 6.09 -7.53
CA GLU A 129 5.63 6.51 -6.54
C GLU A 129 4.99 7.10 -5.28
N SER A 130 3.95 7.94 -5.41
CA SER A 130 3.25 8.52 -4.26
C SER A 130 2.49 7.45 -3.46
N ILE A 131 1.88 6.49 -4.16
CA ILE A 131 1.20 5.36 -3.52
C ILE A 131 2.22 4.45 -2.82
N GLN A 132 3.37 4.20 -3.46
CA GLN A 132 4.44 3.42 -2.85
C GLN A 132 4.93 4.09 -1.57
N GLU A 133 5.20 5.40 -1.60
CA GLU A 133 5.64 6.15 -0.42
C GLU A 133 4.62 6.08 0.73
N PHE A 134 3.33 6.11 0.40
CA PHE A 134 2.26 5.91 1.38
C PHE A 134 2.29 4.50 2.01
N LEU A 135 2.47 3.45 1.20
CA LEU A 135 2.59 2.08 1.68
C LEU A 135 3.87 1.86 2.50
N ASP A 136 4.96 2.55 2.16
CA ASP A 136 6.25 2.48 2.86
C ASP A 136 6.14 2.99 4.31
N LEU A 137 5.16 3.84 4.63
CA LEU A 137 4.87 4.24 6.01
C LEU A 137 4.49 3.05 6.91
N SER A 138 4.05 1.93 6.32
CA SER A 138 3.75 0.70 7.07
C SER A 138 4.94 0.21 7.89
N ALA A 139 6.18 0.49 7.47
CA ALA A 139 7.41 0.16 8.21
C ALA A 139 7.44 0.67 9.66
N ARG A 140 6.59 1.65 9.99
CA ARG A 140 6.48 2.27 11.32
C ARG A 140 5.35 1.69 12.18
N LEU A 141 4.49 0.86 11.60
CA LEU A 141 3.32 0.30 12.26
C LEU A 141 3.64 -1.04 12.92
N ASP A 142 3.02 -1.32 14.07
CA ASP A 142 3.02 -2.66 14.67
C ASP A 142 1.74 -3.41 14.27
N PHE A 143 1.86 -4.35 13.35
CA PHE A 143 0.73 -5.13 12.84
C PHE A 143 1.02 -6.63 12.71
N ILE A 144 -0.05 -7.41 12.61
CA ILE A 144 -0.02 -8.87 12.41
C ILE A 144 -0.79 -9.25 11.15
N TYR A 145 -0.37 -10.36 10.56
CA TYR A 145 -1.05 -11.03 9.45
C TYR A 145 -2.17 -11.96 9.95
N PRO A 146 -3.08 -12.42 9.07
CA PRO A 146 -4.19 -13.28 9.47
C PRO A 146 -3.77 -14.64 10.03
N ASP A 147 -2.55 -15.09 9.71
CA ASP A 147 -1.93 -16.30 10.26
C ASP A 147 -1.27 -16.08 11.65
N GLY A 148 -1.37 -14.87 12.20
CA GLY A 148 -0.75 -14.45 13.46
C GLY A 148 0.75 -14.13 13.36
N SER A 149 1.36 -14.28 12.18
CA SER A 149 2.74 -13.87 11.95
C SER A 149 2.88 -12.36 11.86
N ARG A 150 4.10 -11.86 12.04
CA ARG A 150 4.46 -10.44 11.94
C ARG A 150 5.38 -10.21 10.76
N PRO A 151 5.42 -9.01 10.19
CA PRO A 151 6.48 -8.62 9.28
C PRO A 151 7.86 -8.80 9.94
N PRO A 152 8.92 -9.05 9.14
CA PRO A 152 10.26 -9.20 9.66
C PRO A 152 10.71 -7.94 10.40
N ALA A 153 11.52 -8.09 11.45
CA ALA A 153 12.14 -6.94 12.09
C ALA A 153 13.04 -6.20 11.08
N ARG A 154 13.08 -4.87 11.20
CA ARG A 154 13.96 -4.04 10.37
C ARG A 154 15.37 -4.58 10.46
N ARG A 155 15.99 -4.86 9.31
CA ARG A 155 17.42 -5.15 9.26
C ARG A 155 18.10 -3.88 9.70
N GLU A 156 18.67 -3.87 10.91
CA GLU A 156 19.66 -2.87 11.26
C GLU A 156 20.71 -2.96 10.15
N ALA A 157 20.85 -1.89 9.37
CA ALA A 157 21.92 -1.82 8.39
C ALA A 157 23.20 -2.13 9.17
N LEU A 158 23.82 -3.27 8.87
CA LEU A 158 25.15 -3.62 9.34
C LEU A 158 25.98 -2.36 9.15
N ARG A 159 26.26 -1.67 10.26
CA ARG A 159 27.19 -0.55 10.25
C ARG A 159 28.41 -1.11 9.55
N ARG A 160 28.75 -0.57 8.37
CA ARG A 160 30.00 -0.88 7.69
C ARG A 160 31.12 -0.49 8.65
N SER A 161 31.49 -1.44 9.50
CA SER A 161 32.80 -1.48 10.13
C SER A 161 33.69 -2.03 9.02
N GLY A 162 34.35 -1.13 8.31
CA GLY A 162 35.15 -1.44 7.14
C GLY A 162 36.01 -0.23 6.81
N THR A 163 37.01 -0.07 7.68
CA THR A 163 38.33 0.56 7.57
C THR A 163 38.67 1.35 6.31
#